data_AF-A0A3A5Q0V9-F1
#
_entry.id   AF-A0A3A5Q0V9-F1
#
_cell.length_a   1.000
_cell.length_b   1.000
_cell.length_c   1.000
_cell.angle_alpha   90.00
_cell.angle_beta   90.00
_cell.angle_gamma   90.00
#
_symmetry.space_group_name_H-M   'P 1'
#
loop_
_entity.id
_entity.type
_entity.pdbx_description
1 polymer ?
#
loop_
_entity_poly.entity_id
_entity_poly.type
_entity_poly.pdbx_seq_one_letter_code
_entity_poly.pdbx_strand_id
1 'polypeptide(L)' 'MEMLFVVLMFLLSISLILLVMFQPRQQQSLSTDATSNLGKPNYWLARRGMKLATLIVSVLFFLVLLIYLLLARA' A
#
# COMPACT_ATOMS: atom_id res chain seq x y z
N MET A 1 -15.35 -11.52 19.66
CA MET A 1 -13.98 -11.04 19.37
C MET A 1 -13.53 -11.45 17.98
N GLU A 2 -13.64 -12.73 17.62
CA GLU A 2 -13.20 -13.23 16.30
C GLU A 2 -13.89 -12.54 15.12
N MET A 3 -15.22 -12.38 15.15
CA MET A 3 -15.95 -11.67 14.08
C MET A 3 -15.47 -10.23 13.87
N LEU A 4 -15.06 -9.54 14.95
CA LEU A 4 -14.55 -8.17 14.86
C LEU A 4 -13.21 -8.16 14.10
N PHE A 5 -12.29 -9.05 14.46
CA PHE A 5 -11.01 -9.18 13.75
C PHE A 5 -11.20 -9.55 12.29
N VAL A 6 -12.14 -10.47 11.98
CA VAL A 6 -12.46 -10.85 10.60
C VAL A 6 -12.96 -9.65 9.79
N VAL A 7 -13.94 -8.91 10.32
CA VAL A 7 -14.49 -7.72 9.62
C VAL A 7 -13.42 -6.64 9.45
N LEU A 8 -12.63 -6.37 10.49
CA LEU A 8 -11.57 -5.36 10.44
C LEU A 8 -10.49 -5.72 9.42
N MET A 9 -10.03 -6.96 9.41
CA MET A 9 -9.04 -7.47 8.47
C MET A 9 -9.56 -7.44 7.03
N PHE A 10 -10.83 -7.77 6.83
CA PHE A 10 -11.49 -7.68 5.51
C PHE A 10 -11.49 -6.23 4.99
N LEU A 11 -11.88 -5.25 5.81
CA LEU A 11 -11.91 -3.84 5.42
C LEU A 11 -10.51 -3.29 5.11
N LEU A 12 -9.52 -3.62 5.95
CA LEU A 12 -8.13 -3.22 5.72
C LEU A 12 -7.56 -3.88 4.46
N SER A 13 -7.91 -5.13 4.18
CA SER A 13 -7.50 -5.84 2.96
C SER A 13 -8.07 -5.18 1.70
N ILE A 14 -9.37 -4.88 1.67
CA ILE A 14 -9.99 -4.15 0.54
C ILE A 14 -9.31 -2.79 0.35
N SER A 15 -9.06 -2.06 1.42
CA SER A 15 -8.39 -0.76 1.38
C SER A 15 -6.99 -0.86 0.75
N LEU A 16 -6.22 -1.89 1.13
CA LEU A 16 -4.91 -2.15 0.53
C LEU A 16 -4.99 -2.51 -0.94
N ILE A 17 -5.94 -3.36 -1.34
CA ILE A 17 -6.13 -3.74 -2.74
C ILE A 17 -6.43 -2.49 -3.58
N LEU A 18 -7.34 -1.64 -3.13
CA LEU A 18 -7.68 -0.40 -3.82
C LEU A 18 -6.47 0.54 -3.89
N LEU A 19 -5.77 0.76 -2.77
CA LEU A 19 -4.59 1.62 -2.72
C LEU A 19 -3.50 1.15 -3.70
N VAL A 20 -3.19 -0.14 -3.72
CA VAL A 20 -2.21 -0.72 -4.64
C VAL A 20 -2.68 -0.66 -6.09
N MET A 21 -3.96 -0.88 -6.36
CA MET A 21 -4.53 -0.79 -7.71
C MET A 21 -4.44 0.63 -8.28
N PHE A 22 -4.62 1.65 -7.46
CA PHE A 22 -4.50 3.06 -7.86
C PHE A 22 -3.06 3.57 -7.94
N GLN A 23 -2.07 2.79 -7.46
CA GLN A 23 -0.68 3.15 -7.69
C GLN A 23 -0.38 3.01 -9.19
N PRO A 24 0.13 4.07 -9.85
CA PRO A 24 0.52 3.96 -11.25
C PRO A 24 1.56 2.85 -11.38
N ARG A 25 1.25 1.87 -12.21
CA ARG A 25 2.21 0.87 -12.63
C ARG A 25 3.26 1.61 -13.43
N GLN A 26 4.51 1.52 -12.99
CA GLN A 26 5.62 2.17 -13.66
C GLN A 26 5.74 1.53 -15.05
N GLN A 27 5.14 2.13 -16.07
CA GLN A 27 5.37 1.74 -17.44
C GLN A 27 6.82 2.10 -17.72
N GLN A 28 7.70 1.10 -17.79
CA GLN A 28 9.01 1.29 -18.39
C GLN A 28 8.77 1.66 -19.84
N SER A 29 8.77 2.97 -20.14
CA SER A 29 8.93 3.42 -21.51
C SER A 29 10.34 3.03 -21.90
N LEU A 30 10.47 1.86 -22.54
CA LEU A 30 11.67 1.49 -23.28
C LEU A 30 11.66 2.30 -24.58
N SER A 31 11.59 3.63 -24.47
CA SER A 31 11.57 4.54 -25.60
C SER A 31 12.99 4.99 -25.88
N THR A 32 13.38 4.73 -27.10
CA THR A 32 14.58 5.12 -27.85
C THR A 32 14.81 6.64 -27.95
N ASP A 33 14.28 7.42 -27.00
CA ASP A 33 14.47 8.86 -26.88
C ASP A 33 15.18 9.17 -25.56
N ALA A 34 16.49 9.31 -25.67
CA ALA A 34 17.35 9.84 -24.62
C ALA A 34 17.19 11.37 -24.45
N THR A 35 16.00 11.93 -24.67
CA THR A 35 15.65 13.25 -24.09
C THR A 35 15.24 13.03 -22.64
N SER A 36 16.27 12.78 -21.83
CA SER A 36 16.40 13.06 -20.41
C SER A 36 15.11 13.45 -19.65
N ASN A 37 14.63 12.55 -18.79
CA ASN A 37 13.69 12.92 -17.73
C ASN A 37 14.34 13.78 -16.62
N LEU A 38 15.54 14.36 -16.80
CA LEU A 38 16.16 15.26 -15.82
C LEU A 38 15.26 16.49 -15.64
N GLY A 39 14.87 16.76 -14.39
CA GLY A 39 14.05 17.91 -14.00
C GLY A 39 12.57 17.60 -13.77
N LYS A 40 12.05 16.44 -14.22
CA LYS A 40 10.69 16.04 -13.84
C LYS A 40 10.68 15.50 -12.40
N PRO A 41 9.71 15.90 -11.55
CA PRO A 41 9.63 15.38 -10.20
C PRO A 41 9.44 13.87 -10.24
N ASN A 42 10.31 13.14 -9.53
CA ASN A 42 10.22 11.70 -9.43
C ASN A 42 8.82 11.30 -8.92
N TYR A 43 8.30 10.18 -9.40
CA TYR A 43 7.03 9.61 -8.96
C TYR A 43 6.87 9.59 -7.43
N TRP A 44 7.97 9.27 -6.71
CA TRP A 44 8.04 9.31 -5.25
C TRP A 44 7.75 10.68 -4.63
N LEU A 45 8.21 11.75 -5.27
CA LEU A 45 8.00 13.13 -4.82
C LEU A 45 6.56 13.58 -5.13
N ALA A 46 6.08 13.29 -6.35
CA ALA A 46 4.78 13.78 -6.83
C ALA A 46 3.58 13.05 -6.18
N ARG A 47 3.72 11.79 -5.77
CA ARG A 47 2.63 10.99 -5.18
C ARG A 47 2.94 10.45 -3.78
N ARG A 48 3.63 11.25 -2.97
CA ARG A 48 4.02 10.90 -1.59
C ARG A 48 2.83 10.46 -0.74
N GLY A 49 1.67 11.09 -0.91
CA GLY A 49 0.44 10.81 -0.13
C GLY A 49 -0.06 9.37 -0.28
N MET A 50 -0.20 8.87 -1.52
CA MET A 50 -0.68 7.49 -1.75
C MET A 50 0.28 6.45 -1.17
N LYS A 51 1.59 6.73 -1.21
CA LYS A 51 2.59 5.84 -0.63
C LYS A 51 2.53 5.80 0.89
N LEU A 52 2.45 6.97 1.53
CA LEU A 52 2.30 7.06 2.98
C LEU A 52 1.00 6.39 3.43
N ALA A 53 -0.11 6.60 2.71
CA ALA A 53 -1.37 5.93 2.99
C ALA A 53 -1.23 4.41 2.88
N THR A 54 -0.62 3.89 1.81
CA THR A 54 -0.37 2.45 1.65
C THR A 54 0.49 1.89 2.78
N LEU A 55 1.56 2.59 3.14
CA LEU A 55 2.45 2.20 4.23
C LEU A 55 1.69 2.12 5.55
N ILE A 56 0.96 3.17 5.92
CA ILE A 56 0.19 3.23 7.17
C ILE A 56 -0.82 2.07 7.23
N VAL A 57 -1.60 1.88 6.17
CA VAL A 57 -2.62 0.80 6.13
C VAL A 57 -1.96 -0.58 6.21
N SER A 58 -0.80 -0.78 5.56
CA SER A 58 -0.07 -2.05 5.64
C SER A 58 0.46 -2.35 7.04
N VAL A 59 0.98 -1.33 7.74
CA VAL A 59 1.46 -1.46 9.12
C VAL A 59 0.29 -1.78 10.05
N LEU A 60 -0.84 -1.09 9.90
CA LEU A 60 -2.04 -1.36 10.69
C LEU A 60 -2.54 -2.79 10.46
N PHE A 61 -2.63 -3.25 9.21
CA PHE A 61 -3.03 -4.62 8.89
C PHE A 61 -2.10 -5.64 9.56
N PHE A 62 -0.79 -5.43 9.47
CA PHE A 62 0.20 -6.30 10.12
C PHE A 62 0.03 -6.34 11.65
N LEU A 63 -0.14 -5.19 12.29
CA LEU A 63 -0.32 -5.11 13.75
C LEU A 63 -1.61 -5.80 14.21
N VAL A 64 -2.72 -5.59 13.49
CA VAL A 64 -4.01 -6.25 13.79
C VAL A 64 -3.87 -7.77 13.67
N LEU A 65 -3.21 -8.26 12.60
CA LEU A 65 -2.94 -9.68 12.41
C LEU A 65 -2.04 -10.24 13.52
N LEU A 66 -0.98 -9.52 13.88
CA LEU A 66 -0.05 -9.93 14.95
C LEU A 66 -0.79 -10.07 16.28
N ILE A 67 -1.59 -9.07 16.65
CA ILE A 67 -2.40 -9.09 17.88
C ILE A 67 -3.36 -10.28 17.86
N TYR A 68 -4.05 -10.50 16.73
CA TYR A 68 -4.95 -11.65 16.60
C TYR A 68 -4.21 -12.99 16.80
N LEU A 69 -3.02 -13.14 16.21
CA LEU A 69 -2.20 -14.35 16.39
C LEU A 69 -1.74 -14.56 17.84
N LEU A 70 -1.33 -13.48 18.52
CA LEU A 70 -0.91 -13.55 19.92
C LEU A 70 -2.08 -13.93 20.84
N LEU A 71 -3.27 -13.37 20.60
CA LEU A 71 -4.47 -13.67 21.37
C LEU A 71 -5.05 -15.05 21.05
N ALA A 72 -4.93 -15.53 19.82
CA ALA A 72 -5.42 -16.86 19.42
C ALA A 72 -4.52 -18.01 19.90
N ARG A 73 -3.27 -17.70 20.30
CA ARG A 73 -2.29 -18.67 20.82
C ARG A 73 -2.13 -18.62 22.35
N ALA A 74 -2.82 -17.68 23.01
CA ALA A 74 -2.90 -17.56 24.46
C ALA A 74 -4.13 -18.29 24.99
#